data_AF-A0A7X8XG20-F1
#
_entry.id   AF-A0A7X8XG20-F1
#
_cell.length_a   1.000
_cell.length_b   1.000
_cell.length_c   1.000
_cell.angle_alpha   90.00
_cell.angle_beta   90.00
_cell.angle_gamma   90.00
#
_symmetry.space_group_name_H-M   'P 1'
#
loop_
_entity.id
_entity.type
_entity.pdbx_description
1 polymer ?
#
loop_
_entity_poly.entity_id
_entity_poly.type
_entity_poly.pdbx_seq_one_letter_code
_entity_poly.pdbx_strand_id
1 'polypeptide(L)'
;MNHIRRKGAIGAIIILLLFSACSQKSVEPQAQSFLMLGTVCRITIYDNPSEKAFKAAFDRIREIEARMSLHLDSSEIAHVNAQAGAGTVSVSPDTFLVVQKALEIARL
;
A
#
# COMPACT_ATOMS: atom_id res chain seq x y z
N MET A 1 40.40 -47.79 -16.14
CA MET A 1 39.78 -47.31 -14.88
C MET A 1 39.33 -45.84 -14.91
N ASN A 2 40.06 -44.93 -15.55
CA ASN A 2 39.80 -43.48 -15.47
C ASN A 2 38.55 -42.99 -16.23
N HIS A 3 38.17 -43.65 -17.34
CA HIS A 3 36.97 -43.28 -18.12
C HIS A 3 35.65 -43.61 -17.40
N ILE A 4 35.62 -44.65 -16.56
CA ILE A 4 34.43 -45.05 -15.78
C ILE A 4 34.20 -44.06 -14.62
N ARG A 5 35.28 -43.63 -13.95
CA ARG A 5 35.24 -42.58 -12.93
C ARG A 5 34.77 -41.23 -13.50
N ARG A 6 35.22 -40.86 -14.71
CA ARG A 6 34.80 -39.62 -15.39
C ARG A 6 33.33 -39.63 -15.82
N LYS A 7 32.83 -40.76 -16.33
CA LYS A 7 31.40 -40.95 -16.68
C LYS A 7 30.50 -40.93 -15.44
N GLY A 8 30.94 -41.54 -14.33
CA GLY A 8 30.24 -41.50 -13.04
C GLY A 8 30.15 -40.09 -12.45
N ALA A 9 31.24 -39.30 -12.54
CA ALA A 9 31.24 -37.91 -12.10
C ALA A 9 30.29 -37.03 -12.93
N ILE A 10 30.26 -37.20 -14.26
CA ILE A 10 29.34 -36.47 -15.15
C ILE A 10 27.87 -36.83 -14.83
N GLY A 11 27.57 -38.12 -14.61
CA GLY A 11 26.23 -38.56 -14.21
C GLY A 11 25.78 -37.95 -12.87
N ALA A 12 26.68 -37.88 -11.88
CA ALA A 12 26.39 -37.27 -10.59
C ALA A 12 26.11 -35.76 -10.69
N ILE A 13 26.82 -35.03 -11.56
CA ILE A 13 26.60 -33.60 -11.80
C ILE A 13 25.24 -33.34 -12.45
N ILE A 14 24.86 -34.17 -13.44
CA ILE A 14 23.55 -34.05 -14.10
C ILE A 14 22.42 -34.33 -13.11
N ILE A 15 22.57 -35.33 -12.23
CA ILE A 15 21.61 -35.64 -11.17
C ILE A 15 21.49 -34.49 -10.18
N LEU A 16 22.59 -33.86 -9.77
CA LEU A 16 22.56 -32.69 -8.88
C LEU A 16 21.82 -31.48 -9.50
N LEU A 17 21.96 -31.27 -10.81
CA LEU A 17 21.28 -30.19 -11.53
C LEU A 17 19.76 -30.39 -11.61
N LEU A 18 19.29 -31.65 -11.65
CA LEU A 18 17.86 -31.97 -11.68
C LEU A 18 17.15 -31.71 -10.33
N PHE A 19 17.87 -31.67 -9.21
CA PHE A 19 17.30 -31.36 -7.88
C PHE A 19 17.08 -29.86 -7.62
N SER A 20 17.55 -28.97 -8.49
CA SER A 20 17.39 -27.51 -8.32
C SER A 20 16.11 -26.94 -8.95
N ALA A 21 15.32 -27.77 -9.63
CA ALA A 21 14.24 -27.31 -10.51
C ALA A 21 12.87 -27.10 -9.83
N CYS A 22 12.68 -27.53 -8.58
CA CYS A 22 11.41 -27.38 -7.86
C CYS A 22 11.57 -26.44 -6.65
N SER A 23 11.63 -25.14 -6.90
CA SER A 23 11.38 -24.12 -5.87
C SER A 23 10.20 -23.27 -6.34
N GLN A 24 8.98 -23.70 -6.00
CA GLN A 24 7.79 -22.89 -6.20
C GLN A 24 7.92 -21.65 -5.31
N LYS A 25 8.16 -20.48 -5.89
CA LYS A 25 8.23 -19.23 -5.15
C LYS A 25 6.82 -18.88 -4.69
N SER A 26 6.51 -19.11 -3.42
CA SER A 26 5.36 -18.47 -2.78
C SER A 26 5.58 -16.96 -2.81
N VAL A 27 4.53 -16.21 -3.16
CA VAL A 27 4.55 -14.76 -3.01
C VAL A 27 4.35 -14.49 -1.53
N GLU A 28 5.43 -14.14 -0.84
CA GLU A 28 5.35 -13.75 0.56
C GLU A 28 4.72 -12.35 0.69
N PRO A 29 3.74 -12.17 1.60
CA PRO A 29 3.16 -10.86 1.85
C PRO A 29 4.23 -9.86 2.26
N GLN A 30 4.18 -8.66 1.70
CA GLN A 30 5.06 -7.56 2.09
C GLN A 30 4.27 -6.50 2.84
N ALA A 31 4.91 -5.84 3.79
CA ALA A 31 4.32 -4.75 4.54
C ALA A 31 5.26 -3.54 4.58
N GLN A 32 4.68 -2.35 4.46
CA GLN A 32 5.37 -1.08 4.63
C GLN A 32 4.59 -0.22 5.62
N SER A 33 5.28 0.64 6.38
CA SER A 33 4.67 1.52 7.38
C SER A 33 5.25 2.92 7.29
N PHE A 34 4.39 3.94 7.38
CA PHE A 34 4.78 5.34 7.42
C PHE A 34 3.97 6.12 8.47
N LEU A 35 4.52 7.22 8.97
CA LEU A 35 3.76 8.19 9.76
C LEU A 35 2.99 9.11 8.82
N MET A 36 1.66 9.05 8.89
CA MET A 36 0.71 9.85 8.10
C MET A 36 -0.55 10.05 8.94
N LEU A 37 -1.31 11.12 8.70
CA LEU A 37 -2.56 11.40 9.43
C LEU A 37 -2.35 11.45 10.97
N GLY A 38 -1.15 11.83 11.43
CA GLY A 38 -0.79 11.86 12.85
C GLY A 38 -0.61 10.50 13.53
N THR A 39 -0.51 9.39 12.79
CA THR A 39 -0.32 8.04 13.35
C THR A 39 0.51 7.13 12.45
N VAL A 40 0.79 5.90 12.89
CA VAL A 40 1.46 4.88 12.06
C VAL A 40 0.42 4.20 11.16
N CYS A 41 0.55 4.40 9.85
CA CYS A 41 -0.22 3.71 8.83
C CYS A 41 0.61 2.54 8.27
N ARG A 42 0.11 1.31 8.42
CA ARG A 42 0.72 0.09 7.85
C ARG A 42 -0.16 -0.49 6.76
N ILE A 43 0.44 -0.77 5.60
CA ILE A 43 -0.21 -1.46 4.47
C ILE A 43 0.51 -2.79 4.27
N THR A 44 -0.25 -3.87 4.17
CA THR A 44 0.24 -5.21 3.82
C THR A 44 -0.39 -5.65 2.51
N ILE A 45 0.45 -6.03 1.54
CA ILE A 45 0.01 -6.58 0.25
C ILE A 45 0.34 -8.06 0.22
N TYR A 46 -0.70 -8.89 0.14
CA TYR A 46 -0.59 -10.35 0.13
C TYR A 46 -0.38 -10.92 -1.27
N ASP A 47 -0.94 -10.28 -2.29
CA ASP A 47 -0.88 -10.74 -3.67
C ASP A 47 -0.17 -9.71 -4.56
N ASN A 48 0.88 -10.14 -5.26
CA ASN A 48 1.73 -9.32 -6.12
C ASN A 48 2.22 -7.99 -5.49
N PRO A 49 2.93 -8.05 -4.35
CA PRO A 49 3.51 -6.86 -3.75
C PRO A 49 4.49 -6.19 -4.72
N SER A 50 4.35 -4.89 -4.89
CA SER A 50 5.25 -4.08 -5.71
C SER A 50 5.38 -2.68 -5.13
N GLU A 51 6.55 -2.07 -5.32
CA GLU A 51 6.79 -0.69 -4.90
C GLU A 51 5.79 0.28 -5.56
N LYS A 52 5.37 0.00 -6.79
CA LYS A 52 4.34 0.79 -7.47
C LYS A 52 3.00 0.74 -6.72
N ALA A 53 2.58 -0.43 -6.25
CA ALA A 53 1.33 -0.61 -5.52
C ALA A 53 1.39 0.07 -4.14
N PHE A 54 2.49 -0.10 -3.40
CA PHE A 54 2.69 0.61 -2.14
C PHE A 54 2.70 2.12 -2.33
N LYS A 55 3.46 2.62 -3.32
CA LYS A 55 3.51 4.05 -3.64
C LYS A 55 2.12 4.59 -3.93
N ALA A 56 1.34 3.92 -4.78
CA ALA A 56 -0.02 4.34 -5.09
C ALA A 56 -0.91 4.40 -3.84
N ALA A 57 -0.82 3.40 -2.96
CA ALA A 57 -1.63 3.34 -1.75
C ALA A 57 -1.26 4.45 -0.73
N PHE A 58 0.04 4.69 -0.51
CA PHE A 58 0.48 5.77 0.38
C PHE A 58 0.31 7.17 -0.21
N ASP A 59 0.44 7.33 -1.53
CA ASP A 59 0.09 8.59 -2.20
C ASP A 59 -1.39 8.92 -2.01
N ARG A 60 -2.26 7.90 -2.03
CA ARG A 60 -3.67 8.10 -1.75
C ARG A 60 -3.93 8.54 -0.30
N ILE A 61 -3.22 7.99 0.68
CA ILE A 61 -3.32 8.43 2.08
C ILE A 61 -2.85 9.89 2.20
N ARG A 62 -1.73 10.26 1.55
CA ARG A 62 -1.25 11.65 1.53
C ARG A 62 -2.26 12.63 0.92
N GLU A 63 -2.94 12.24 -0.16
CA GLU A 63 -3.99 13.06 -0.77
C GLU A 63 -5.17 13.28 0.20
N ILE A 64 -5.57 12.24 0.93
CA ILE A 64 -6.62 12.33 1.96
C ILE A 64 -6.18 13.29 3.07
N GLU A 65 -4.94 13.16 3.57
CA GLU A 65 -4.39 14.06 4.60
C GLU A 65 -4.40 15.52 4.14
N ALA A 66 -3.94 15.78 2.92
CA ALA A 66 -3.88 17.11 2.36
C ALA A 66 -5.26 17.78 2.27
N ARG A 67 -6.32 17.00 2.03
CA ARG A 67 -7.70 17.53 1.90
C ARG A 67 -8.45 17.60 3.22
N MET A 68 -8.25 16.63 4.10
CA MET A 68 -9.13 16.41 5.26
C MET A 68 -8.48 16.69 6.61
N SER A 69 -7.18 17.03 6.66
CA SER A 69 -6.50 17.31 7.92
C SER A 69 -7.06 18.55 8.64
N LEU A 70 -7.27 18.42 9.95
CA LEU A 70 -7.63 19.52 10.84
C LEU A 70 -6.44 20.44 11.19
N HIS A 71 -5.22 19.99 10.88
CA HIS A 71 -3.97 20.66 11.27
C HIS A 71 -3.25 21.33 10.08
N LEU A 72 -3.82 21.24 8.87
CA LEU A 72 -3.28 21.90 7.68
C LEU A 72 -4.23 23.01 7.25
N ASP A 73 -3.78 24.26 7.32
CA ASP A 73 -4.57 25.42 6.90
C ASP A 73 -4.96 25.39 5.42
N SER A 74 -4.20 24.64 4.61
CA SER A 74 -4.46 24.43 3.18
C SER A 74 -5.52 23.37 2.89
N SER A 75 -6.06 22.69 3.92
CA SER A 75 -7.02 21.61 3.71
C SER A 75 -8.41 22.12 3.35
N GLU A 76 -9.20 21.28 2.66
CA GLU A 76 -10.59 21.61 2.33
C GLU A 76 -11.42 21.79 3.61
N ILE A 77 -11.14 21.00 4.65
CA ILE A 77 -11.81 21.11 5.95
C ILE A 77 -11.46 22.42 6.67
N ALA A 78 -10.18 22.84 6.64
CA ALA A 78 -9.78 24.12 7.19
C ALA A 78 -10.48 25.29 6.46
N HIS A 79 -10.59 25.20 5.13
CA HIS A 79 -11.32 26.19 4.34
C HIS A 79 -12.82 26.24 4.66
N VAL A 80 -13.48 25.08 4.80
CA VAL A 80 -14.88 24.99 5.26
C VAL A 80 -15.05 25.67 6.62
N ASN A 81 -14.16 25.37 7.57
CA ASN A 81 -14.21 25.96 8.91
C ASN A 81 -14.04 27.49 8.87
N ALA A 82 -13.13 27.99 8.03
CA ALA A 82 -12.89 29.43 7.88
C ALA A 82 -14.07 30.19 7.24
N GLN A 83 -14.94 29.51 6.48
CA GLN A 83 -16.14 30.08 5.85
C GLN A 83 -17.42 29.78 6.63
N ALA A 84 -17.31 29.34 7.88
CA ALA A 84 -18.47 29.02 8.71
C ALA A 84 -19.44 30.22 8.82
N GLY A 85 -20.69 30.00 8.39
CA GLY A 85 -21.74 31.02 8.40
C GLY A 85 -21.67 32.08 7.28
N ALA A 86 -20.65 32.02 6.40
CA ALA A 86 -20.49 33.00 5.31
C ALA A 86 -21.13 32.55 4.00
N GLY A 87 -21.21 31.24 3.73
CA GLY A 87 -21.78 30.72 2.50
C GLY A 87 -21.48 29.25 2.27
N THR A 88 -21.75 28.77 1.05
CA THR A 88 -21.43 27.41 0.63
C THR A 88 -19.97 27.32 0.18
N VAL A 89 -19.33 26.18 0.46
CA VAL A 89 -17.95 25.89 0.07
C VAL A 89 -17.94 24.64 -0.80
N SER A 90 -17.27 24.70 -1.95
CA SER A 90 -17.06 23.54 -2.80
C SER A 90 -15.87 22.72 -2.29
N VAL A 91 -16.01 21.40 -2.25
CA VAL A 91 -14.99 20.45 -1.82
C VAL A 91 -14.94 19.28 -2.78
N SER A 92 -13.88 18.48 -2.71
CA SER A 92 -13.77 17.26 -3.51
C SER A 92 -14.89 16.24 -3.21
N PRO A 93 -15.24 15.37 -4.18
CA PRO A 93 -16.28 14.35 -3.97
C PRO A 93 -16.03 13.44 -2.77
N ASP A 94 -14.76 13.10 -2.50
CA ASP A 94 -14.39 12.27 -1.36
C ASP A 94 -14.65 12.97 -0.03
N THR A 95 -14.25 14.23 0.11
CA THR A 95 -14.50 15.03 1.30
C THR A 95 -16.00 15.19 1.54
N PHE A 96 -16.75 15.48 0.47
CA PHE A 96 -18.21 15.57 0.55
C PHE A 96 -18.84 14.27 1.04
N LEU A 97 -18.43 13.12 0.49
CA LEU A 97 -18.93 11.81 0.89
C LEU A 97 -18.68 11.53 2.37
N VAL A 98 -17.47 11.82 2.88
CA VAL A 98 -17.13 11.60 4.30
C VAL A 98 -17.98 12.49 5.21
N VAL A 99 -18.12 13.78 4.89
CA VAL A 99 -18.94 14.71 5.68
C VAL A 99 -20.41 14.30 5.67
N GLN A 100 -20.93 13.90 4.51
CA GLN A 100 -22.30 13.39 4.40
C GLN A 100 -22.51 12.18 5.31
N LYS A 101 -21.60 11.19 5.28
CA LYS A 101 -21.67 10.02 6.15
C LYS A 101 -21.54 10.35 7.63
N ALA A 102 -20.68 11.30 7.99
CA ALA A 102 -20.57 11.77 9.37
C ALA A 102 -21.89 12.37 9.87
N LEU A 103 -22.58 13.16 9.04
CA LEU A 103 -23.89 13.75 9.37
C LEU A 103 -25.00 12.70 9.44
N GLU A 104 -24.98 11.68 8.57
CA GLU A 104 -25.92 10.56 8.65
C GLU A 104 -25.76 9.81 9.99
N ILE A 105 -24.52 9.53 10.40
CA ILE A 105 -24.22 8.83 11.66
C ILE A 105 -24.57 9.70 12.87
N ALA A 106 -24.29 11.00 12.86
CA ALA A 106 -24.57 11.91 13.97
C ALA A 106 -26.07 12.09 14.27
N ARG A 107 -26.95 11.65 13.36
CA ARG A 107 -28.41 11.68 13.52
C ARG A 107 -28.99 10.37 14.08
N LEU A 108 -28.16 9.34 14.22
CA LEU A 108 -28.52 8.08 14.90
C LEU A 108 -28.53 8.30 16.42
#